data_AF-X6PH71-F1
#
_entry.id   AF-X6PH71-F1
#
_cell.length_a   1.000
_cell.length_b   1.000
_cell.length_c   1.000
_cell.angle_alpha   90.00
_cell.angle_beta   90.00
_cell.angle_gamma   90.00
#
_symmetry.space_group_name_H-M   'P 1'
#
loop_
_entity.id
_entity.type
_entity.pdbx_description
1 polymer ?
#
loop_
_entity_poly.entity_id
_entity_poly.type
_entity_poly.pdbx_seq_one_letter_code
_entity_poly.pdbx_strand_id
1 'polypeptide(L)'
;KIFIPIHKTKIMATTGEGLSEEDEHAYTLQLIIDMLIAAGYFRARIKGLDAFDKVAGGMAWAIRASGVPIEVEVQFKENASIGEKLHLCEQLVQALIEMKCPAAIEPHQIQGLHLGCLPIFPVVQWLVKAVIDYRKMTGDSVRNYSTFLFDVDFVNNSVIISNKMKSSPSAQEKK
;
A
#
# COMPACT_ATOMS: atom_id res chain seq x y z
N LYS A 1 -11.19 0.15 -15.38
CA LYS A 1 -12.46 -0.18 -14.69
C LYS A 1 -12.19 0.01 -13.20
N ILE A 2 -12.70 1.09 -12.63
CA ILE A 2 -12.55 1.41 -11.20
C ILE A 2 -13.34 0.35 -10.44
N PHE A 3 -12.68 -0.35 -9.51
CA PHE A 3 -13.32 -1.31 -8.60
C PHE A 3 -14.15 -0.51 -7.60
N ILE A 4 -15.39 -0.18 -7.98
CA ILE A 4 -16.41 0.21 -7.02
C ILE A 4 -16.93 -1.12 -6.45
N PRO A 5 -16.80 -1.38 -5.15
CA PRO A 5 -17.29 -2.62 -4.56
C PRO A 5 -18.79 -2.74 -4.82
N ILE A 6 -19.16 -3.95 -5.21
CA ILE A 6 -20.50 -4.40 -5.60
C ILE A 6 -21.52 -4.25 -4.44
N HIS A 7 -21.06 -3.90 -3.24
CA HIS A 7 -21.90 -3.71 -2.05
C HIS A 7 -22.85 -2.52 -2.14
N LYS A 8 -22.52 -1.46 -2.90
CA LYS A 8 -23.45 -0.33 -3.10
C LYS A 8 -24.74 -0.79 -3.80
N THR A 9 -24.64 -1.69 -4.78
CA THR A 9 -25.79 -2.18 -5.56
C THR A 9 -26.65 -3.18 -4.80
N LYS A 10 -26.08 -3.96 -3.87
CA LYS A 10 -26.84 -4.99 -3.14
C LYS A 10 -27.66 -4.42 -1.98
N ILE A 11 -27.20 -3.34 -1.35
CA ILE A 11 -27.91 -2.70 -0.21
C ILE A 11 -29.06 -1.82 -0.71
N MET A 12 -28.88 -1.13 -1.85
CA MET A 12 -29.92 -0.30 -2.49
C MET A 12 -31.18 -1.08 -2.90
N ALA A 13 -31.09 -2.40 -3.05
CA ALA A 13 -32.20 -3.23 -3.49
C ALA A 13 -33.08 -3.77 -2.36
N THR A 14 -32.66 -3.68 -1.08
CA THR A 14 -33.35 -4.42 0.00
C THR A 14 -34.06 -3.56 1.05
N THR A 15 -33.85 -2.26 1.10
CA THR A 15 -34.57 -1.42 2.08
C THR A 15 -34.79 -0.02 1.49
N GLY A 16 -36.06 0.36 1.32
CA GLY A 16 -36.49 1.68 0.85
C GLY A 16 -36.33 2.79 1.92
N GLU A 17 -35.24 2.75 2.68
CA GLU A 17 -34.86 3.77 3.67
C GLU A 17 -33.45 4.22 3.31
N GLY A 18 -33.24 5.53 3.14
CA GLY A 18 -31.91 6.08 2.90
C GLY A 18 -30.98 5.72 4.07
N LEU A 19 -29.74 5.32 3.75
CA LEU A 19 -28.70 5.12 4.77
C LEU A 19 -28.50 6.41 5.55
N SER A 20 -28.37 6.29 6.87
CA SER A 20 -28.03 7.45 7.71
C SER A 20 -26.62 7.95 7.34
N GLU A 21 -26.35 9.25 7.53
CA GLU A 21 -25.03 9.84 7.23
C GLU A 21 -23.90 9.08 7.97
N GLU A 22 -24.16 8.62 9.19
CA GLU A 22 -23.24 7.80 9.99
C GLU A 22 -22.91 6.46 9.33
N ASP A 23 -23.92 5.78 8.77
CA ASP A 23 -23.73 4.51 8.06
C ASP A 23 -22.91 4.70 6.78
N GLU A 24 -23.14 5.78 6.04
CA GLU A 24 -22.37 6.11 4.83
C GLU A 24 -20.89 6.40 5.14
N HIS A 25 -20.63 7.09 6.25
CA HIS A 25 -19.28 7.35 6.73
C HIS A 25 -18.56 6.07 7.14
N ALA A 26 -19.19 5.22 7.95
CA ALA A 26 -18.61 3.94 8.37
C ALA A 26 -18.31 3.03 7.18
N TYR A 27 -19.24 2.97 6.22
CA TYR A 27 -19.06 2.19 4.99
C TYR A 27 -17.89 2.72 4.14
N THR A 28 -17.79 4.04 3.97
CA THR A 28 -16.71 4.67 3.19
C THR A 28 -15.35 4.45 3.84
N LEU A 29 -15.27 4.57 5.17
CA LEU A 29 -14.05 4.30 5.92
C LEU A 29 -13.60 2.84 5.74
N GLN A 30 -14.53 1.88 5.87
CA GLN A 30 -14.21 0.47 5.68
C GLN A 30 -13.70 0.20 4.26
N LEU A 31 -14.31 0.84 3.27
CA LEU A 31 -13.85 0.73 1.89
C LEU A 31 -12.43 1.29 1.69
N ILE A 32 -12.12 2.44 2.28
CA ILE A 32 -10.76 3.01 2.28
C ILE A 32 -9.76 2.02 2.89
N ILE A 33 -10.11 1.43 4.04
CA ILE A 33 -9.29 0.42 4.73
C ILE A 33 -9.05 -0.79 3.82
N ASP A 34 -10.10 -1.33 3.20
CA ASP A 34 -10.01 -2.51 2.34
C ASP A 34 -9.14 -2.25 1.11
N MET A 35 -9.24 -1.06 0.50
CA MET A 35 -8.37 -0.65 -0.62
C MET A 35 -6.90 -0.57 -0.21
N LEU A 36 -6.61 0.03 0.96
CA LEU A 36 -5.26 0.13 1.50
C LEU A 36 -4.67 -1.27 1.76
N ILE A 37 -5.46 -2.17 2.35
CA ILE A 37 -5.06 -3.56 2.59
C ILE A 37 -4.78 -4.28 1.27
N ALA A 38 -5.67 -4.16 0.28
CA ALA A 38 -5.48 -4.76 -1.03
C ALA A 38 -4.23 -4.21 -1.75
N ALA A 39 -3.87 -2.96 -1.52
CA ALA A 39 -2.63 -2.37 -2.00
C ALA A 39 -1.38 -2.88 -1.24
N GLY A 40 -1.54 -3.48 -0.06
CA GLY A 40 -0.45 -4.05 0.74
C GLY A 40 -0.13 -3.28 2.03
N TYR A 41 -0.94 -2.30 2.42
CA TYR A 41 -0.84 -1.64 3.72
C TYR A 41 -1.61 -2.41 4.79
N PHE A 42 -1.00 -3.46 5.32
CA PHE A 42 -1.66 -4.36 6.28
C PHE A 42 -1.88 -3.76 7.68
N ARG A 43 -1.16 -2.68 8.04
CA ARG A 43 -1.34 -2.00 9.35
C ARG A 43 -2.76 -1.47 9.54
N ALA A 44 -3.50 -1.18 8.47
CA ALA A 44 -4.90 -0.79 8.56
C ALA A 44 -5.81 -1.86 9.20
N ARG A 45 -5.37 -3.12 9.30
CA ARG A 45 -6.09 -4.23 9.97
C ARG A 45 -5.94 -4.25 11.49
N ILE A 46 -5.01 -3.47 12.06
CA ILE A 46 -4.75 -3.48 13.50
C ILE A 46 -6.02 -3.04 14.24
N LYS A 47 -6.49 -3.89 15.15
CA LYS A 47 -7.63 -3.60 16.02
C LYS A 47 -7.18 -2.62 17.10
N GLY A 48 -7.99 -1.60 17.37
CA GLY A 48 -7.66 -0.55 18.35
C GLY A 48 -6.80 0.60 17.81
N LEU A 49 -6.35 0.53 16.55
CA LEU A 49 -5.74 1.70 15.89
C LEU A 49 -6.85 2.66 15.44
N ASP A 50 -6.63 3.95 15.72
CA ASP A 50 -7.55 5.03 15.37
C ASP A 50 -7.80 5.09 13.85
N ALA A 51 -9.00 5.51 13.45
CA ALA A 51 -9.37 5.65 12.04
C ALA A 51 -8.42 6.62 11.32
N PHE A 52 -8.05 7.72 11.99
CA PHE A 52 -7.06 8.66 11.47
C PHE A 52 -5.72 7.97 11.22
N ASP A 53 -5.16 7.24 12.20
CA ASP A 53 -3.85 6.60 12.08
C ASP A 53 -3.84 5.54 10.97
N LYS A 54 -4.96 4.83 10.77
CA LYS A 54 -5.13 3.89 9.65
C LYS A 54 -5.07 4.60 8.30
N VAL A 55 -5.79 5.71 8.14
CA VAL A 55 -5.91 6.41 6.86
C VAL A 55 -4.69 7.27 6.58
N ALA A 56 -4.29 8.14 7.51
CA ALA A 56 -3.12 9.00 7.37
C ALA A 56 -1.83 8.18 7.22
N GLY A 57 -1.67 7.11 8.02
CA GLY A 57 -0.55 6.18 7.85
C GLY A 57 -0.59 5.44 6.52
N GLY A 58 -1.78 5.07 6.04
CA GLY A 58 -1.98 4.48 4.73
C GLY A 58 -1.64 5.43 3.57
N MET A 59 -2.01 6.70 3.69
CA MET A 59 -1.66 7.74 2.72
C MET A 59 -0.15 7.99 2.68
N ALA A 60 0.49 8.17 3.84
CA ALA A 60 1.94 8.35 3.96
C ALA A 60 2.70 7.15 3.36
N TRP A 61 2.25 5.93 3.65
CA TRP A 61 2.79 4.72 3.04
C TRP A 61 2.58 4.71 1.53
N ALA A 62 1.40 5.07 1.03
CA ALA A 62 1.09 5.03 -0.40
C ALA A 62 1.90 6.05 -1.19
N ILE A 63 2.14 7.24 -0.63
CA ILE A 63 3.04 8.25 -1.19
C ILE A 63 4.44 7.65 -1.38
N ARG A 64 5.02 7.06 -0.32
CA ARG A 64 6.34 6.41 -0.39
C ARG A 64 6.35 5.23 -1.37
N ALA A 65 5.30 4.40 -1.36
CA ALA A 65 5.19 3.20 -2.18
C ALA A 65 4.89 3.50 -3.66
N SER A 66 4.46 4.72 -4.00
CA SER A 66 4.21 5.15 -5.37
C SER A 66 5.49 5.38 -6.17
N GLY A 67 6.64 5.50 -5.51
CA GLY A 67 7.93 5.74 -6.15
C GLY A 67 8.05 7.08 -6.86
N VAL A 68 7.10 8.00 -6.66
CA VAL A 68 7.17 9.37 -7.17
C VAL A 68 8.18 10.14 -6.32
N PRO A 69 9.21 10.75 -6.94
CA PRO A 69 10.14 11.58 -6.19
C PRO A 69 9.41 12.85 -5.72
N ILE A 70 9.40 13.06 -4.42
CA ILE A 70 8.87 14.26 -3.75
C ILE A 70 9.95 14.80 -2.80
N GLU A 71 9.93 16.10 -2.54
CA GLU A 71 10.90 16.73 -1.64
C GLU A 71 10.46 16.64 -0.19
N VAL A 72 9.15 16.62 0.05
CA VAL A 72 8.58 16.53 1.39
C VAL A 72 8.76 15.14 1.98
N GLU A 73 9.40 15.09 3.15
CA GLU A 73 9.43 13.88 3.95
C GLU A 73 8.16 13.78 4.81
N VAL A 74 7.26 12.88 4.42
CA VAL A 74 6.07 12.57 5.24
C VAL A 74 6.48 11.73 6.45
N GLN A 75 6.44 12.33 7.64
CA GLN A 75 6.84 11.68 8.89
C GLN A 75 5.61 11.20 9.67
N PHE A 76 5.25 9.92 9.48
CA PHE A 76 4.14 9.31 10.20
C PHE A 76 4.59 8.70 11.54
N LYS A 77 3.84 9.00 12.60
CA LYS A 77 3.99 8.43 13.94
C LYS A 77 2.62 8.08 14.50
N GLU A 78 2.48 6.88 15.05
CA GLU A 78 1.24 6.41 15.67
C GLU A 78 1.01 7.08 17.03
N ASN A 79 -0.24 7.30 17.43
CA ASN A 79 -0.62 7.99 18.68
C ASN A 79 -0.01 9.39 18.82
N ALA A 80 0.13 10.10 17.70
CA ALA A 80 0.65 11.45 17.66
C ALA A 80 -0.26 12.45 18.41
N SER A 81 0.36 13.46 19.03
CA SER A 81 -0.34 14.59 19.63
C SER A 81 -1.15 15.36 18.58
N ILE A 82 -2.13 16.16 19.00
CA ILE A 82 -2.97 16.92 18.06
C ILE A 82 -2.16 17.85 17.15
N GLY A 83 -1.07 18.44 17.66
CA GLY A 83 -0.16 19.28 16.88
C GLY A 83 0.64 18.48 15.85
N GLU A 84 1.13 17.30 16.23
CA GLU A 84 1.82 16.38 15.30
C GLU A 84 0.86 15.84 14.22
N LYS A 85 -0.40 15.55 14.57
CA LYS A 85 -1.44 15.14 13.60
C LYS A 85 -1.73 16.24 12.58
N LEU A 86 -1.85 17.49 13.03
CA LEU A 86 -2.05 18.64 12.13
C LEU A 86 -0.85 18.81 11.19
N HIS A 87 0.37 18.76 11.72
CA HIS A 87 1.59 18.86 10.91
C HIS A 87 1.69 17.73 9.88
N LEU A 88 1.34 16.50 10.25
CA LEU A 88 1.25 15.38 9.33
C LEU A 88 0.23 15.64 8.21
N CYS A 89 -0.94 16.21 8.52
CA CYS A 89 -1.93 16.56 7.50
C CYS A 89 -1.37 17.58 6.49
N GLU A 90 -0.65 18.60 6.96
CA GLU A 90 0.01 19.58 6.09
C GLU A 90 1.05 18.91 5.18
N GLN A 91 1.89 18.03 5.73
CA GLN A 91 2.88 17.27 4.96
C GLN A 91 2.22 16.38 3.91
N LEU A 92 1.12 15.70 4.25
CA LEU A 92 0.36 14.87 3.32
C LEU A 92 -0.21 15.70 2.17
N VAL A 93 -0.82 16.85 2.47
CA VAL A 93 -1.38 17.75 1.45
C VAL A 93 -0.27 18.28 0.54
N GLN A 94 0.84 18.74 1.10
CA GLN A 94 1.97 19.24 0.33
C GLN A 94 2.54 18.15 -0.61
N ALA A 95 2.72 16.93 -0.10
CA ALA A 95 3.15 15.80 -0.92
C ALA A 95 2.16 15.50 -2.06
N LEU A 96 0.85 15.56 -1.80
CA LEU A 96 -0.18 15.36 -2.85
C LEU A 96 -0.12 16.43 -3.93
N ILE A 97 0.17 17.69 -3.57
CA ILE A 97 0.36 18.79 -4.52
C ILE A 97 1.59 18.53 -5.40
N GLU A 98 2.72 18.13 -4.81
CA GLU A 98 3.94 17.80 -5.54
C GLU A 98 3.76 16.61 -6.49
N MET A 99 3.02 15.60 -6.06
CA MET A 99 2.67 14.46 -6.92
C MET A 99 1.61 14.80 -7.98
N LYS A 100 1.10 16.04 -8.03
CA LYS A 100 0.07 16.53 -8.94
C LYS A 100 -1.23 15.73 -8.85
N CYS A 101 -1.66 15.44 -7.63
CA CYS A 101 -2.95 14.79 -7.39
C CYS A 101 -4.10 15.69 -7.90
N PRO A 102 -5.06 15.16 -8.69
CA PRO A 102 -6.16 15.96 -9.23
C PRO A 102 -7.27 16.27 -8.21
N ALA A 103 -7.29 15.56 -7.07
CA ALA A 103 -8.27 15.78 -6.02
C ALA A 103 -7.75 16.83 -5.04
N ALA A 104 -8.49 17.94 -4.91
CA ALA A 104 -8.20 18.96 -3.91
C ALA A 104 -8.60 18.45 -2.51
N ILE A 105 -7.66 18.50 -1.58
CA ILE A 105 -7.88 18.14 -0.18
C ILE A 105 -7.16 19.12 0.73
N GLU A 106 -7.87 19.57 1.76
CA GLU A 106 -7.35 20.50 2.77
C GLU A 106 -6.95 19.74 4.04
N PRO A 107 -5.96 20.23 4.83
CA PRO A 107 -5.48 19.55 6.03
C PRO A 107 -6.59 19.25 7.04
N HIS A 108 -7.57 20.16 7.19
CA HIS A 108 -8.69 20.00 8.10
C HIS A 108 -9.62 18.85 7.71
N GLN A 109 -9.67 18.46 6.43
CA GLN A 109 -10.48 17.34 5.97
C GLN A 109 -9.86 16.00 6.36
N ILE A 110 -8.52 15.93 6.43
CA ILE A 110 -7.80 14.75 6.90
C ILE A 110 -7.87 14.64 8.42
N GLN A 111 -7.71 15.77 9.13
CA GLN A 111 -7.84 15.82 10.59
C GLN A 111 -9.27 15.52 11.05
N GLY A 112 -10.25 16.05 10.33
CA GLY A 112 -11.67 15.89 10.56
C GLY A 112 -12.25 14.57 10.07
N LEU A 113 -11.47 13.48 10.02
CA LEU A 113 -11.94 12.15 9.58
C LEU A 113 -13.23 11.69 10.28
N HIS A 114 -13.48 12.23 11.49
CA HIS A 114 -14.71 12.08 12.26
C HIS A 114 -15.97 12.74 11.69
N LEU A 115 -15.84 13.77 10.84
CA LEU A 115 -16.93 14.52 10.22
C LEU A 115 -17.26 14.04 8.80
N GLY A 116 -16.45 13.13 8.23
CA GLY A 116 -16.79 12.41 7.01
C GLY A 116 -15.60 12.03 6.11
N CYS A 117 -15.61 10.78 5.62
CA CYS A 117 -14.53 10.22 4.80
C CYS A 117 -14.69 10.44 3.28
N LEU A 118 -15.78 11.09 2.84
CA LEU A 118 -16.12 11.26 1.42
C LEU A 118 -15.05 12.01 0.59
N PRO A 119 -14.45 13.13 1.08
CA PRO A 119 -13.43 13.85 0.32
C PRO A 119 -12.11 13.09 0.21
N ILE A 120 -11.82 12.21 1.19
CA ILE A 120 -10.57 11.46 1.27
C ILE A 120 -10.57 10.25 0.32
N PHE A 121 -11.74 9.67 0.09
CA PHE A 121 -11.91 8.50 -0.77
C PHE A 121 -11.24 8.64 -2.16
N PRO A 122 -11.49 9.70 -2.96
CA PRO A 122 -10.86 9.85 -4.28
C PRO A 122 -9.33 10.00 -4.19
N VAL A 123 -8.82 10.65 -3.14
CA VAL A 123 -7.38 10.83 -2.90
C VAL A 123 -6.72 9.47 -2.65
N VAL A 124 -7.28 8.66 -1.75
CA VAL A 124 -6.76 7.31 -1.45
C VAL A 124 -6.84 6.42 -2.69
N GLN A 125 -7.95 6.47 -3.44
CA GLN A 125 -8.09 5.70 -4.66
C GLN A 125 -6.99 6.05 -5.69
N TRP A 126 -6.69 7.33 -5.84
CA TRP A 126 -5.63 7.81 -6.72
C TRP A 126 -4.24 7.35 -6.26
N LEU A 127 -3.95 7.48 -4.97
CA LEU A 127 -2.69 7.01 -4.37
C LEU A 127 -2.50 5.51 -4.55
N VAL A 128 -3.52 4.70 -4.23
CA VAL A 128 -3.48 3.24 -4.41
C VAL A 128 -3.24 2.87 -5.87
N LYS A 129 -3.88 3.59 -6.81
CA LYS A 129 -3.63 3.40 -8.24
C LYS A 129 -2.17 3.70 -8.58
N ALA A 130 -1.60 4.80 -8.09
CA ALA A 130 -0.19 5.15 -8.33
C ALA A 130 0.76 4.07 -7.80
N VAL A 131 0.52 3.53 -6.60
CA VAL A 131 1.28 2.39 -6.04
C VAL A 131 1.20 1.16 -6.94
N ILE A 132 0.00 0.80 -7.40
CA ILE A 132 -0.20 -0.37 -8.26
C ILE A 132 0.52 -0.18 -9.61
N ASP A 133 0.42 0.99 -10.21
CA ASP A 133 1.05 1.28 -11.50
C ASP A 133 2.58 1.28 -11.39
N TYR A 134 3.13 1.86 -10.32
CA TYR A 134 4.56 1.80 -10.04
C TYR A 134 5.06 0.36 -9.89
N ARG A 135 4.33 -0.49 -9.17
CA ARG A 135 4.66 -1.91 -9.03
C ARG A 135 4.54 -2.69 -10.33
N LYS A 136 3.61 -2.34 -11.21
CA LYS A 136 3.56 -2.96 -12.55
C LYS A 136 4.79 -2.60 -13.36
N MET A 137 5.24 -1.35 -13.29
CA MET A 137 6.43 -0.87 -14.01
C MET A 137 7.73 -1.49 -13.46
N THR A 138 7.84 -1.68 -12.14
CA THR A 138 9.07 -2.17 -11.48
C THR A 138 9.06 -3.66 -11.16
N GLY A 139 7.89 -4.31 -11.16
CA GLY A 139 7.71 -5.70 -10.73
C GLY A 139 8.44 -6.69 -11.62
N ASP A 140 8.46 -6.46 -12.94
CA ASP A 140 9.20 -7.30 -13.87
C ASP A 140 10.71 -7.18 -13.66
N SER A 141 11.23 -5.99 -13.37
CA SER A 141 12.65 -5.79 -13.06
C SER A 141 13.07 -6.56 -11.81
N VAL A 142 12.27 -6.53 -10.75
CA VAL A 142 12.53 -7.28 -9.50
C VAL A 142 12.45 -8.79 -9.74
N ARG A 143 11.44 -9.24 -10.51
CA ARG A 143 11.30 -10.65 -10.88
C ARG A 143 12.47 -11.11 -11.74
N ASN A 144 12.82 -10.37 -12.77
CA ASN A 144 13.91 -10.70 -13.69
C ASN A 144 15.25 -10.72 -12.97
N TYR A 145 15.50 -9.77 -12.06
CA TYR A 145 16.70 -9.78 -11.23
C TYR A 145 16.74 -11.00 -10.31
N SER A 146 15.61 -11.35 -9.69
CA SER A 146 15.52 -12.54 -8.83
C SER A 146 15.73 -13.83 -9.63
N THR A 147 15.08 -13.96 -10.79
CA THR A 147 15.31 -15.09 -11.70
C THR A 147 16.76 -15.14 -12.12
N PHE A 148 17.36 -14.04 -12.56
CA PHE A 148 18.77 -14.00 -12.95
C PHE A 148 19.69 -14.48 -11.82
N LEU A 149 19.53 -13.97 -10.59
CA LEU A 149 20.38 -14.37 -9.48
C LEU A 149 20.24 -15.86 -9.15
N PHE A 150 19.01 -16.36 -9.04
CA PHE A 150 18.78 -17.73 -8.56
C PHE A 150 18.80 -18.81 -9.65
N ASP A 151 18.63 -18.45 -10.92
CA ASP A 151 18.78 -19.36 -12.06
C ASP A 151 20.28 -19.65 -12.30
N VAL A 152 21.14 -18.63 -12.13
CA VAL A 152 22.60 -18.78 -12.23
C VAL A 152 23.16 -19.63 -11.08
N ASP A 153 22.61 -19.52 -9.88
CA ASP A 153 23.02 -20.34 -8.73
C ASP A 153 22.66 -21.82 -8.90
N PHE A 154 21.55 -22.16 -9.56
CA PHE A 154 21.19 -23.57 -9.79
C PHE A 154 22.11 -24.22 -10.84
N VAL A 155 22.45 -23.49 -11.90
CA VAL A 155 23.37 -23.98 -12.93
C VAL A 155 24.80 -24.12 -12.39
N ASN A 156 25.30 -23.13 -11.64
CA ASN A 156 26.65 -23.21 -11.08
C ASN A 156 26.76 -24.24 -9.95
N ASN A 157 25.77 -24.38 -9.06
CA ASN A 157 25.81 -25.43 -8.03
C ASN A 157 25.65 -26.83 -8.63
N SER A 158 24.82 -27.03 -9.65
CA SER A 158 24.71 -28.35 -10.30
C SER A 158 26.00 -28.76 -11.03
N VAL A 159 26.71 -27.83 -11.65
CA VAL A 159 28.04 -28.08 -12.25
C VAL A 159 29.09 -28.38 -11.18
N ILE A 160 29.10 -27.64 -10.06
CA ILE A 160 30.04 -27.88 -8.96
C ILE A 160 29.77 -29.22 -8.27
N ILE A 161 28.51 -29.58 -8.02
CA ILE A 161 28.14 -30.89 -7.45
C ILE A 161 28.50 -32.03 -8.40
N SER A 162 28.25 -31.87 -9.71
CA SER A 162 28.59 -32.87 -10.73
C SER A 162 30.11 -33.07 -10.86
N ASN A 163 30.90 -32.00 -10.77
CA ASN A 163 32.36 -32.08 -10.82
C ASN A 163 32.96 -32.65 -9.53
N LYS A 164 32.34 -32.41 -8.37
CA LYS A 164 32.75 -32.98 -7.08
C LYS A 164 32.45 -34.48 -6.95
N MET A 165 31.40 -34.96 -7.61
CA MET A 165 31.10 -36.40 -7.71
C MET A 165 32.03 -37.14 -8.69
N LYS A 166 32.54 -36.47 -9.73
CA LYS A 166 33.46 -37.07 -10.72
C LYS A 166 34.93 -37.09 -10.28
N SER A 167 35.31 -36.32 -9.27
CA SER A 167 36.70 -36.18 -8.82
C SER A 167 37.07 -36.95 -7.55
N SER A 168 36.20 -37.83 -7.04
CA SER A 168 36.60 -38.77 -5.98
C SER A 168 37.52 -39.85 -6.56
N PRO A 169 38.79 -39.95 -6.15
CA PRO A 169 39.65 -41.03 -6.60
C PRO A 169 39.12 -42.33 -6.02
N SER A 170 38.85 -43.30 -6.89
CA SER A 170 38.73 -44.70 -6.50
C SER A 170 39.95 -45.06 -5.66
N ALA A 171 39.70 -45.52 -4.44
CA ALA A 171 40.72 -46.12 -3.60
C ALA A 171 41.23 -47.39 -4.30
N GLN A 172 42.21 -47.23 -5.18
CA GLN A 172 43.03 -48.33 -5.68
C GLN A 172 44.08 -48.64 -4.62
N GLU A 173 43.75 -49.63 -3.79
CA GLU A 173 44.52 -50.86 -3.66
C GLU A 173 46.04 -50.72 -3.84
N LYS A 174 46.80 -50.90 -2.75
CA LYS A 174 48.13 -51.53 -2.80
C LYS A 174 48.66 -51.92 -1.42
N LYS A 175 48.70 -53.25 -1.24
CA LYS A 175 49.64 -54.10 -0.49
C LYS A 175 49.77 -53.95 1.02
#